data_AF-A0A1N7F6U6-F1
#
_entry.id   AF-A0A1N7F6U6-F1
#
_cell.length_a   1.000
_cell.length_b   1.000
_cell.length_c   1.000
_cell.angle_alpha   90.00
_cell.angle_beta   90.00
_cell.angle_gamma   90.00
#
_symmetry.space_group_name_H-M   'P 1'
#
loop_
_entity.id
_entity.type
_entity.pdbx_description
1 polymer ?
#
loop_
_entity_poly.entity_id
_entity_poly.type
_entity_poly.pdbx_seq_one_letter_code
_entity_poly.pdbx_strand_id
1 'polypeptide(L)'
;MSEVSNVTDGEREAGESTDGDERVAFGETLVDVNGLKKYFTQSSGLFSSISFEPDQFPPVSLGQQKVKAVDDVSFEIKRGETLGLVGESGCGKSTLGRSLLRLVDPTDGTIEFKGEDLADISGEELRRKRSEIQMIFQDPQSSLDPRMKMGQIVEEPMRAHDMPKSDPDVATTASVTAENVDEPVDVTVADDADLVVEADDEGVATVPVTVARDEYGVTATVPEHLEASASVESDGTISVNVSVSTSKDELRRERAKELLGKVGLDPTYYNRYPHAFSGGQRQRINLARALSVDPDFVVCDEPVSALDVSIQAQVMNTMEELQEEFGLTYLFIAHDLSVIRHISDRVAVMYLGHIVEIAEKEELFENSQHPYTKALLESIPVPDPRDEGARGVLEGEVPSPQNPPSGCRFRTRCPELIAPDEYDLPDEQWAHVRAFMRAVKRRTFEPMTAEALEAEFFGGTLPWGEAGEVVRDVIDLIATDRQGGERTPDGDDEVEENWEEATDLLLESFAERSICAQERPSYELESEYGSGTHFAACHRHR
;
A
#
# COMPACT_ATOMS: atom_id res chain seq x y z
N MET A 1 -28.92 12.47 -46.18
CA MET A 1 -28.43 11.08 -46.26
C MET A 1 -26.94 11.15 -45.95
N SER A 2 -26.43 10.88 -44.76
CA SER A 2 -26.95 10.24 -43.56
C SER A 2 -26.07 10.73 -42.40
N GLU A 3 -26.71 10.90 -41.24
CA GLU A 3 -26.12 11.31 -39.97
C GLU A 3 -25.03 10.34 -39.50
N VAL A 4 -23.99 10.90 -38.85
CA VAL A 4 -23.04 10.16 -38.02
C VAL A 4 -23.24 10.69 -36.60
N SER A 5 -23.86 9.87 -35.77
CA SER A 5 -24.12 10.11 -34.35
C SER A 5 -22.84 9.88 -33.54
N ASN A 6 -22.37 10.92 -32.85
CA ASN A 6 -21.47 10.79 -31.71
C ASN A 6 -22.24 10.15 -30.55
N VAL A 7 -21.66 9.11 -29.96
CA VAL A 7 -22.10 8.54 -28.67
C VAL A 7 -21.37 9.32 -27.59
N THR A 8 -22.14 10.05 -26.78
CA THR A 8 -21.69 10.76 -25.57
C THR A 8 -21.73 9.82 -24.37
N ASP A 9 -20.84 10.11 -23.43
CA ASP A 9 -20.67 9.50 -22.11
C ASP A 9 -21.99 9.24 -21.38
N GLY A 10 -22.13 8.02 -20.86
CA GLY A 10 -23.22 7.63 -19.99
C GLY A 10 -22.92 8.04 -18.55
N GLU A 11 -23.58 9.09 -18.10
CA GLU A 11 -23.76 9.41 -16.68
C GLU A 11 -24.38 8.19 -15.98
N ARG A 12 -23.70 7.65 -14.96
CA ARG A 12 -24.22 6.59 -14.09
C ARG A 12 -25.18 7.25 -13.09
N GLU A 13 -26.48 7.03 -13.25
CA GLU A 13 -27.49 7.44 -12.26
C GLU A 13 -27.39 6.54 -11.03
N ALA A 14 -27.19 7.18 -9.86
CA ALA A 14 -27.21 6.57 -8.55
C ALA A 14 -28.65 6.17 -8.17
N GLY A 15 -28.84 4.89 -7.84
CA GLY A 15 -30.03 4.43 -7.14
C GLY A 15 -29.84 4.65 -5.64
N GLU A 16 -30.72 5.44 -5.01
CA GLU A 16 -30.82 5.53 -3.55
C GLU A 16 -31.40 4.21 -3.02
N SER A 17 -30.58 3.40 -2.35
CA SER A 17 -31.02 2.30 -1.50
C SER A 17 -30.83 2.68 -0.03
N THR A 18 -31.91 2.64 0.74
CA THR A 18 -31.91 2.86 2.18
C THR A 18 -31.54 1.55 2.88
N ASP A 19 -30.28 1.36 3.28
CA ASP A 19 -29.82 0.12 3.96
C ASP A 19 -29.03 0.36 5.25
N GLY A 20 -29.20 -0.58 6.18
CA GLY A 20 -28.58 -0.63 7.52
C GLY A 20 -27.15 -1.21 7.56
N ASP A 21 -26.51 -1.34 6.40
CA ASP A 21 -25.06 -1.47 6.21
C ASP A 21 -24.77 -0.68 4.92
N GLU A 22 -24.50 0.62 5.05
CA GLU A 22 -24.29 1.52 3.90
C GLU A 22 -23.09 1.01 3.08
N ARG A 23 -23.37 0.26 2.01
CA ARG A 23 -22.36 -0.16 1.04
C ARG A 23 -21.82 1.11 0.37
N VAL A 24 -20.69 1.62 0.86
CA VAL A 24 -19.92 2.75 0.30
C VAL A 24 -19.94 2.68 -1.23
N ALA A 25 -20.38 3.72 -1.94
CA ALA A 25 -20.51 3.64 -3.39
C ALA A 25 -19.14 3.60 -4.08
N PHE A 26 -19.08 3.09 -5.32
CA PHE A 26 -17.84 3.15 -6.12
C PHE A 26 -17.38 4.60 -6.28
N GLY A 27 -16.09 4.85 -6.03
CA GLY A 27 -15.50 6.19 -6.06
C GLY A 27 -15.67 7.02 -4.79
N GLU A 28 -16.42 6.54 -3.78
CA GLU A 28 -16.46 7.12 -2.44
C GLU A 28 -15.32 6.57 -1.57
N THR A 29 -14.94 7.30 -0.52
CA THR A 29 -13.85 6.94 0.37
C THR A 29 -14.18 5.68 1.17
N LEU A 30 -13.42 4.61 0.93
CA LEU A 30 -13.54 3.33 1.65
C LEU A 30 -12.61 3.29 2.87
N VAL A 31 -11.39 3.80 2.72
CA VAL A 31 -10.37 3.90 3.78
C VAL A 31 -9.94 5.35 3.88
N ASP A 32 -10.01 5.92 5.08
CA ASP A 32 -9.43 7.24 5.38
C ASP A 32 -8.39 7.12 6.50
N VAL A 33 -7.21 7.69 6.27
CA VAL A 33 -6.08 7.63 7.17
C VAL A 33 -5.69 9.04 7.54
N ASN A 34 -5.68 9.36 8.84
CA ASN A 34 -5.40 10.71 9.31
C ASN A 34 -4.28 10.73 10.36
N GLY A 35 -3.16 11.35 10.02
CA GLY A 35 -2.05 11.62 10.94
C GLY A 35 -1.40 10.37 11.52
N LEU A 36 -1.44 9.25 10.78
CA LEU A 36 -1.05 7.94 11.28
C LEU A 36 0.43 7.92 11.65
N LYS A 37 0.73 7.42 12.85
CA LYS A 37 2.10 7.24 13.35
C LYS A 37 2.30 5.82 13.83
N LYS A 38 3.42 5.22 13.47
CA LYS A 38 3.89 3.98 14.08
C LYS A 38 5.36 4.06 14.44
N TYR A 39 5.62 4.11 15.74
CA TYR A 39 6.97 4.13 16.28
C TYR A 39 7.27 2.82 17.02
N PHE A 40 8.45 2.24 16.78
CA PHE A 40 8.91 1.05 17.50
C PHE A 40 9.91 1.45 18.58
N THR A 41 9.66 1.02 19.81
CA THR A 41 10.63 1.14 20.91
C THR A 41 11.66 0.01 20.80
N GLN A 42 12.95 0.34 20.71
CA GLN A 42 13.98 -0.69 20.84
C GLN A 42 14.13 -1.08 22.31
N SER A 43 13.68 -2.27 22.68
CA SER A 43 13.93 -2.83 24.01
C SER A 43 15.24 -3.63 24.00
N SER A 44 16.37 -2.96 24.21
CA SER A 44 17.65 -3.62 24.49
C SER A 44 18.04 -3.39 25.96
N GLY A 45 17.47 -4.18 26.88
CA GLY A 45 17.95 -4.31 28.27
C GLY A 45 17.64 -3.16 29.24
N LEU A 46 17.78 -3.44 30.54
CA LEU A 46 17.43 -2.58 31.68
C LEU A 46 18.20 -1.23 31.78
N PHE A 47 19.10 -0.94 30.85
CA PHE A 47 19.99 0.24 30.89
C PHE A 47 20.04 1.05 29.57
N SER A 48 19.32 0.67 28.51
CA SER A 48 19.37 1.37 27.19
C SER A 48 18.63 2.71 27.13
N SER A 49 17.87 3.04 28.18
CA SER A 49 17.14 4.32 28.24
C SER A 49 18.01 5.47 28.74
N ILE A 50 19.27 5.24 29.07
CA ILE A 50 20.18 6.23 29.67
C ILE A 50 21.23 6.60 28.62
N SER A 51 21.05 7.72 27.94
CA SER A 51 22.08 8.35 27.09
C SER A 51 22.86 9.37 27.91
N PHE A 52 24.19 9.33 27.81
CA PHE A 52 25.07 10.30 28.47
C PHE A 52 25.62 11.27 27.41
N GLU A 53 25.22 12.54 27.52
CA GLU A 53 25.61 13.62 26.62
C GLU A 53 26.36 14.68 27.46
N PRO A 54 27.71 14.70 27.45
CA PRO A 54 28.50 15.56 28.32
C PRO A 54 28.27 17.07 28.10
N ASP A 55 27.78 17.44 26.91
CA ASP A 55 27.59 18.82 26.48
C ASP A 55 26.15 19.35 26.68
N GLN A 56 25.21 18.51 27.16
CA GLN A 56 23.83 18.92 27.49
C GLN A 56 23.56 18.81 29.00
N PHE A 57 22.77 19.73 29.56
CA PHE A 57 22.35 19.66 30.97
C PHE A 57 20.84 19.38 31.09
N PRO A 58 20.42 18.27 31.73
CA PRO A 58 21.23 17.32 32.48
C PRO A 58 22.03 16.35 31.58
N PRO A 59 23.23 15.89 31.99
CA PRO A 59 24.13 15.05 31.17
C PRO A 59 23.65 13.60 31.01
N VAL A 60 22.41 13.33 31.43
CA VAL A 60 21.75 12.04 31.33
C VAL A 60 20.35 12.29 30.81
N SER A 61 20.09 11.87 29.58
CA SER A 61 18.76 11.90 28.97
C SER A 61 18.12 10.51 29.11
N LEU A 62 16.91 10.47 29.66
CA LEU A 62 16.08 9.27 29.74
C LEU A 62 15.24 9.18 28.46
N GLY A 63 15.78 8.56 27.41
CA GLY A 63 15.13 8.43 26.11
C GLY A 63 15.15 6.99 25.62
N GLN A 64 13.99 6.37 25.43
CA GLN A 64 13.94 5.18 24.59
C GLN A 64 14.11 5.62 23.13
N GLN A 65 15.17 5.17 22.46
CA GLN A 65 15.30 5.38 21.02
C GLN A 65 14.11 4.72 20.32
N LYS A 66 13.34 5.54 19.60
CA LYS A 66 12.16 5.12 18.85
C LYS A 66 12.46 5.17 17.36
N VAL A 67 12.24 4.07 16.66
CA VAL A 67 12.29 4.02 15.20
C VAL A 67 10.96 4.55 14.67
N LYS A 68 10.97 5.70 13.97
CA LYS A 68 9.77 6.31 13.38
C LYS A 68 9.50 5.70 11.99
N ALA A 69 8.86 4.54 11.97
CA ALA A 69 8.60 3.77 10.74
C ALA A 69 7.47 4.36 9.88
N VAL A 70 6.44 4.89 10.52
CA VAL A 70 5.39 5.71 9.90
C VAL A 70 5.26 6.96 10.77
N ASP A 71 5.25 8.13 10.16
CA ASP A 71 5.20 9.39 10.88
C ASP A 71 4.32 10.39 10.15
N ASP A 72 3.10 10.62 10.67
CA ASP A 72 2.21 11.69 10.22
C ASP A 72 1.72 11.48 8.78
N VAL A 73 1.29 10.26 8.48
CA VAL A 73 0.78 9.88 7.15
C VAL A 73 -0.73 10.07 7.09
N SER A 74 -1.20 10.79 6.07
CA SER A 74 -2.62 10.92 5.74
C SER A 74 -2.89 10.67 4.26
N PHE A 75 -3.96 9.94 3.96
CA PHE A 75 -4.47 9.71 2.60
C PHE A 75 -5.82 8.99 2.66
N GLU A 76 -6.58 9.08 1.57
CA GLU A 76 -7.79 8.30 1.35
C GLU A 76 -7.60 7.27 0.23
N ILE A 77 -8.33 6.15 0.33
CA ILE A 77 -8.52 5.16 -0.72
C ILE A 77 -10.01 5.03 -1.04
N LYS A 78 -10.37 5.23 -2.30
CA LYS A 78 -11.74 5.14 -2.82
C LYS A 78 -12.12 3.70 -3.17
N ARG A 79 -13.40 3.36 -2.99
CA ARG A 79 -13.90 2.02 -3.34
C ARG A 79 -13.70 1.74 -4.83
N GLY A 80 -13.09 0.59 -5.12
CA GLY A 80 -12.79 0.11 -6.45
C GLY A 80 -11.51 0.66 -7.06
N GLU A 81 -10.76 1.52 -6.35
CA GLU A 81 -9.47 2.03 -6.84
C GLU A 81 -8.28 1.18 -6.34
N THR A 82 -7.18 1.24 -7.09
CA THR A 82 -5.87 0.78 -6.65
C THR A 82 -4.99 1.98 -6.31
N LEU A 83 -4.70 2.17 -5.01
CA LEU A 83 -3.66 3.09 -4.57
C LEU A 83 -2.30 2.36 -4.53
N GLY A 84 -1.39 2.74 -5.43
CA GLY A 84 -0.02 2.26 -5.44
C GLY A 84 0.83 2.97 -4.37
N LEU A 85 1.56 2.23 -3.54
CA LEU A 85 2.48 2.79 -2.55
C LEU A 85 3.92 2.38 -2.87
N VAL A 86 4.78 3.36 -3.14
CA VAL A 86 6.15 3.15 -3.60
C VAL A 86 7.19 3.92 -2.80
N GLY A 87 8.43 3.43 -2.81
CA GLY A 87 9.56 4.06 -2.13
C GLY A 87 10.71 3.07 -1.93
N GLU A 88 11.87 3.57 -1.49
CA GLU A 88 13.05 2.75 -1.21
C GLU A 88 12.78 1.69 -0.13
N SER A 89 13.58 0.62 -0.10
CA SER A 89 13.47 -0.40 0.94
C SER A 89 13.66 0.22 2.34
N GLY A 90 12.84 -0.20 3.30
CA GLY A 90 12.90 0.30 4.67
C GLY A 90 12.26 1.68 4.90
N CYS A 91 11.61 2.30 3.90
CA CYS A 91 10.96 3.60 4.09
C CYS A 91 9.65 3.57 4.90
N GLY A 92 9.11 2.38 5.24
CA GLY A 92 7.93 2.24 6.12
C GLY A 92 6.70 1.61 5.48
N LYS A 93 6.69 1.33 4.18
CA LYS A 93 5.51 0.84 3.42
C LYS A 93 4.82 -0.38 4.05
N SER A 94 5.56 -1.46 4.30
CA SER A 94 4.99 -2.67 4.92
C SER A 94 4.52 -2.43 6.36
N THR A 95 5.10 -1.46 7.07
CA THR A 95 4.61 -1.06 8.41
C THR A 95 3.29 -0.31 8.29
N LEU A 96 3.16 0.59 7.33
CA LEU A 96 1.92 1.30 7.02
C LEU A 96 0.82 0.30 6.66
N GLY A 97 1.04 -0.57 5.68
CA GLY A 97 0.06 -1.61 5.29
C GLY A 97 -0.38 -2.50 6.46
N ARG A 98 0.56 -2.97 7.30
CA ARG A 98 0.21 -3.77 8.50
C ARG A 98 -0.52 -2.96 9.58
N SER A 99 -0.31 -1.65 9.64
CA SER A 99 -1.00 -0.78 10.60
C SER A 99 -2.46 -0.57 10.21
N LEU A 100 -2.77 -0.48 8.91
CA LEU A 100 -4.14 -0.38 8.40
C LEU A 100 -5.02 -1.57 8.83
N LEU A 101 -4.47 -2.78 8.83
CA LEU A 101 -5.17 -3.99 9.30
C LEU A 101 -5.13 -4.19 10.82
N ARG A 102 -4.50 -3.28 11.56
CA ARG A 102 -4.17 -3.46 12.98
C ARG A 102 -3.48 -4.80 13.27
N LEU A 103 -2.61 -5.25 12.36
CA LEU A 103 -1.63 -6.32 12.64
C LEU A 103 -0.47 -5.77 13.47
N VAL A 104 -0.24 -4.46 13.32
CA VAL A 104 0.66 -3.67 14.16
C VAL A 104 -0.13 -2.46 14.64
N ASP A 105 -0.39 -2.34 15.94
CA ASP A 105 -1.18 -1.19 16.44
C ASP A 105 -0.45 0.13 16.18
N PRO A 106 -1.13 1.16 15.63
CA PRO A 106 -0.55 2.48 15.49
C PRO A 106 -0.19 3.07 16.87
N THR A 107 0.77 3.99 16.86
CA THR A 107 1.15 4.79 18.03
C THR A 107 0.21 5.98 18.22
N ASP A 108 -0.29 6.54 17.12
CA ASP A 108 -1.17 7.71 17.08
C ASP A 108 -1.86 7.81 15.70
N GLY A 109 -2.86 8.68 15.57
CA GLY A 109 -3.66 8.86 14.36
C GLY A 109 -4.86 7.89 14.26
N THR A 110 -5.71 8.11 13.25
CA THR A 110 -6.95 7.34 13.04
C THR A 110 -6.93 6.60 11.72
N ILE A 111 -7.66 5.48 11.67
CA ILE A 111 -7.87 4.67 10.46
C ILE A 111 -9.36 4.38 10.40
N GLU A 112 -10.06 5.04 9.49
CA GLU A 112 -11.48 4.82 9.26
C GLU A 112 -11.68 3.85 8.09
N PHE A 113 -12.56 2.88 8.26
CA PHE A 113 -12.97 1.93 7.23
C PHE A 113 -14.50 1.90 7.15
N LYS A 114 -15.06 2.21 5.98
CA LYS A 114 -16.51 2.43 5.78
C LYS A 114 -17.08 3.45 6.79
N GLY A 115 -16.34 4.52 7.06
CA GLY A 115 -16.74 5.58 8.00
C GLY A 115 -16.63 5.22 9.49
N GLU A 116 -16.13 4.03 9.84
CA GLU A 116 -15.94 3.60 11.23
C GLU A 116 -14.45 3.58 11.60
N ASP A 117 -14.07 4.23 12.70
CA ASP A 117 -12.68 4.20 13.20
C ASP A 117 -12.33 2.81 13.74
N LEU A 118 -11.33 2.17 13.13
CA LEU A 118 -10.83 0.86 13.52
C LEU A 118 -10.21 0.85 14.92
N ALA A 119 -9.84 2.01 15.49
CA ALA A 119 -9.28 2.10 16.84
C ALA A 119 -10.28 1.71 17.93
N ASP A 120 -11.55 2.07 17.75
CA ASP A 120 -12.63 1.82 18.73
C ASP A 120 -13.14 0.37 18.69
N ILE A 121 -12.82 -0.34 17.60
CA ILE A 121 -13.27 -1.70 17.37
C ILE A 121 -12.33 -2.71 18.06
N SER A 122 -12.89 -3.70 18.74
CA SER A 122 -12.10 -4.74 19.41
C SER A 122 -12.80 -6.10 19.46
N GLY A 123 -12.04 -7.14 19.81
CA GLY A 123 -12.59 -8.47 20.06
C GLY A 123 -13.24 -9.11 18.84
N GLU A 124 -14.53 -9.42 18.94
CA GLU A 124 -15.30 -10.13 17.91
C GLU A 124 -15.64 -9.24 16.71
N GLU A 125 -15.89 -7.96 16.95
CA GLU A 125 -16.19 -6.99 15.90
C GLU A 125 -14.97 -6.75 15.01
N LEU A 126 -13.77 -6.65 15.61
CA LEU A 126 -12.51 -6.57 14.83
C LEU A 126 -12.27 -7.85 14.03
N ARG A 127 -12.64 -9.01 14.56
CA ARG A 127 -12.57 -10.28 13.82
C ARG A 127 -13.55 -10.30 12.64
N ARG A 128 -14.72 -9.68 12.77
CA ARG A 128 -15.67 -9.54 11.67
C ARG A 128 -15.12 -8.60 10.60
N LYS A 129 -14.68 -7.39 10.96
CA LYS A 129 -14.07 -6.44 10.00
C LYS A 129 -12.84 -7.03 9.29
N ARG A 130 -12.12 -7.96 9.91
CA ARG A 130 -11.02 -8.68 9.26
C ARG A 130 -11.46 -9.61 8.13
N SER A 131 -12.72 -10.03 7.98
CA SER A 131 -13.14 -10.68 6.73
C SER A 131 -13.22 -9.70 5.57
N GLU A 132 -13.64 -8.46 5.85
CA GLU A 132 -13.77 -7.38 4.85
C GLU A 132 -12.41 -6.78 4.45
N ILE A 133 -11.39 -6.89 5.32
CA ILE A 133 -10.04 -6.38 5.07
C ILE A 133 -9.02 -7.52 5.07
N GLN A 134 -8.43 -7.81 3.91
CA GLN A 134 -7.48 -8.91 3.73
C GLN A 134 -6.08 -8.41 3.37
N MET A 135 -5.07 -9.28 3.55
CA MET A 135 -3.69 -8.95 3.23
C MET A 135 -3.01 -10.08 2.46
N ILE A 136 -2.27 -9.70 1.42
CA ILE A 136 -1.37 -10.57 0.67
C ILE A 136 0.06 -10.20 1.08
N PHE A 137 0.79 -11.16 1.65
CA PHE A 137 2.14 -10.96 2.18
C PHE A 137 3.22 -11.15 1.11
N GLN A 138 4.37 -10.51 1.31
CA GLN A 138 5.54 -10.49 0.43
C GLN A 138 6.12 -11.87 0.10
N ASP A 139 6.15 -12.80 1.06
CA ASP A 139 6.69 -14.15 0.83
C ASP A 139 5.57 -15.21 0.84
N PRO A 140 5.12 -15.67 -0.34
CA PRO A 140 4.10 -16.72 -0.43
C PRO A 140 4.54 -18.07 0.16
N GLN A 141 5.83 -18.32 0.36
CA GLN A 141 6.28 -19.56 0.99
C GLN A 141 6.04 -19.53 2.50
N SER A 142 6.24 -18.37 3.13
CA SER A 142 6.03 -18.18 4.56
C SER A 142 4.56 -18.18 4.96
N SER A 143 3.65 -17.82 4.04
CA SER A 143 2.22 -17.69 4.30
C SER A 143 1.43 -18.98 4.10
N LEU A 144 1.98 -19.99 3.40
CA LEU A 144 1.30 -21.25 3.08
C LEU A 144 1.82 -22.39 3.98
N ASP A 145 0.97 -23.01 4.81
CA ASP A 145 1.39 -24.17 5.61
C ASP A 145 1.75 -25.36 4.68
N PRO A 146 3.01 -25.83 4.67
CA PRO A 146 3.47 -26.92 3.80
C PRO A 146 2.76 -28.26 4.04
N ARG A 147 2.07 -28.39 5.17
CA ARG A 147 1.36 -29.61 5.60
C ARG A 147 -0.12 -29.59 5.22
N MET A 148 -0.64 -28.47 4.75
CA MET A 148 -2.03 -28.34 4.30
C MET A 148 -2.14 -28.49 2.79
N LYS A 149 -3.27 -29.04 2.32
CA LYS A 149 -3.59 -29.03 0.89
C LYS A 149 -4.04 -27.63 0.46
N MET A 150 -3.88 -27.31 -0.83
CA MET A 150 -4.29 -26.02 -1.40
C MET A 150 -5.73 -25.66 -1.09
N GLY A 151 -6.65 -26.61 -1.29
CA GLY A 151 -8.06 -26.41 -0.96
C GLY A 151 -8.25 -26.01 0.50
N GLN A 152 -7.57 -26.70 1.42
CA GLN A 152 -7.67 -26.41 2.86
C GLN A 152 -7.08 -25.06 3.24
N ILE A 153 -6.05 -24.60 2.52
CA ILE A 153 -5.45 -23.28 2.71
C ILE A 153 -6.42 -22.19 2.25
N VAL A 154 -7.06 -22.35 1.09
CA VAL A 154 -8.07 -21.42 0.59
C VAL A 154 -9.31 -21.43 1.49
N GLU A 155 -9.67 -22.58 2.08
CA GLU A 155 -10.76 -22.69 3.05
C GLU A 155 -10.46 -22.11 4.43
N GLU A 156 -9.19 -21.88 4.77
CA GLU A 156 -8.80 -21.48 6.12
C GLU A 156 -9.49 -20.18 6.58
N PRO A 157 -9.52 -19.09 5.79
CA PRO A 157 -10.20 -17.87 6.18
C PRO A 157 -11.71 -18.08 6.30
N MET A 158 -12.34 -18.81 5.37
CA MET A 158 -13.77 -19.15 5.47
C MET A 158 -14.09 -19.88 6.78
N ARG A 159 -13.24 -20.83 7.21
CA ARG A 159 -13.42 -21.52 8.49
C ARG A 159 -13.19 -20.58 9.68
N ALA A 160 -12.20 -19.69 9.60
CA ALA A 160 -11.89 -18.73 10.65
C ALA A 160 -13.03 -17.73 10.89
N HIS A 161 -13.76 -17.37 9.83
CA HIS A 161 -14.89 -16.43 9.87
C HIS A 161 -16.26 -17.12 9.91
N ASP A 162 -16.31 -18.45 9.98
CA ASP A 162 -17.53 -19.29 9.90
C ASP A 162 -18.40 -19.04 8.64
N MET A 163 -17.74 -18.78 7.51
CA MET A 163 -18.38 -18.64 6.20
C MET A 163 -18.58 -20.00 5.51
N PRO A 164 -19.58 -20.16 4.64
CA PRO A 164 -20.60 -19.15 4.32
C PRO A 164 -21.62 -18.95 5.46
N LYS A 165 -22.25 -17.77 5.49
CA LYS A 165 -23.29 -17.36 6.43
C LYS A 165 -24.48 -16.85 5.65
N SER A 166 -25.68 -17.18 6.11
CA SER A 166 -26.90 -16.61 5.55
C SER A 166 -26.94 -15.11 5.88
N ASP A 167 -27.40 -14.33 4.94
CA ASP A 167 -27.65 -12.91 5.08
C ASP A 167 -29.05 -12.71 5.68
N PRO A 168 -29.16 -12.16 6.91
CA PRO A 168 -30.46 -11.96 7.54
C PRO A 168 -31.36 -10.96 6.79
N ASP A 169 -30.78 -10.13 5.91
CA ASP A 169 -31.52 -9.14 5.13
C ASP A 169 -32.02 -9.73 3.80
N VAL A 170 -31.58 -10.93 3.40
CA VAL A 170 -32.07 -11.63 2.22
C VAL A 170 -33.32 -12.45 2.56
N ALA A 171 -34.43 -12.14 1.88
CA ALA A 171 -35.65 -12.91 2.02
C ALA A 171 -35.60 -14.18 1.15
N THR A 172 -35.79 -15.36 1.74
CA THR A 172 -35.90 -16.61 0.96
C THR A 172 -37.37 -16.92 0.64
N THR A 173 -37.65 -17.18 -0.63
CA THR A 173 -39.01 -17.50 -1.11
C THR A 173 -38.99 -18.65 -2.11
N ALA A 174 -40.16 -19.13 -2.52
CA ALA A 174 -40.30 -20.17 -3.54
C ALA A 174 -41.13 -19.70 -4.73
N SER A 175 -40.71 -20.10 -5.94
CA SER A 175 -41.55 -20.07 -7.14
C SER A 175 -42.01 -21.49 -7.47
N VAL A 176 -43.33 -21.71 -7.47
CA VAL A 176 -43.89 -23.07 -7.54
C VAL A 176 -44.45 -23.36 -8.94
N THR A 177 -44.01 -24.48 -9.52
CA THR A 177 -44.61 -25.07 -10.73
C THR A 177 -45.33 -26.37 -10.36
N ALA A 178 -46.63 -26.44 -10.61
CA ALA A 178 -47.46 -27.59 -10.28
C ALA A 178 -47.77 -28.44 -11.53
N GLU A 179 -47.48 -29.74 -11.48
CA GLU A 179 -47.69 -30.70 -12.56
C GLU A 179 -48.64 -31.83 -12.12
N ASN A 180 -49.84 -31.88 -12.71
CA ASN A 180 -50.90 -32.84 -12.33
C ASN A 180 -51.33 -32.74 -10.86
N VAL A 181 -51.31 -31.53 -10.32
CA VAL A 181 -51.72 -31.19 -8.96
C VAL A 181 -52.84 -30.17 -9.04
N ASP A 182 -54.02 -30.50 -8.52
CA ASP A 182 -55.17 -29.60 -8.43
C ASP A 182 -55.37 -29.07 -6.99
N GLU A 183 -54.69 -29.68 -6.02
CA GLU A 183 -54.67 -29.27 -4.61
C GLU A 183 -53.87 -27.98 -4.39
N PRO A 184 -54.20 -27.18 -3.36
CA PRO A 184 -53.36 -26.06 -2.95
C PRO A 184 -51.99 -26.56 -2.50
N VAL A 185 -50.93 -25.88 -2.93
CA VAL A 185 -49.54 -26.17 -2.55
C VAL A 185 -49.05 -25.05 -1.63
N ASP A 186 -48.56 -25.41 -0.46
CA ASP A 186 -47.92 -24.51 0.49
C ASP A 186 -46.44 -24.89 0.60
N VAL A 187 -45.55 -23.91 0.41
CA VAL A 187 -44.10 -24.13 0.34
C VAL A 187 -43.41 -23.29 1.39
N THR A 188 -42.64 -23.96 2.26
CA THR A 188 -41.76 -23.32 3.23
C THR A 188 -40.31 -23.54 2.79
N VAL A 189 -39.55 -22.45 2.70
CA VAL A 189 -38.12 -22.45 2.36
C VAL A 189 -37.33 -22.10 3.61
N ALA A 190 -36.23 -22.80 3.85
CA ALA A 190 -35.33 -22.49 4.95
C ALA A 190 -34.64 -21.12 4.75
N ASP A 191 -34.42 -20.40 5.84
CA ASP A 191 -33.77 -19.08 5.82
C ASP A 191 -32.36 -19.13 5.22
N ASP A 192 -31.67 -20.27 5.32
CA ASP A 192 -30.30 -20.48 4.81
C ASP A 192 -30.25 -20.90 3.33
N ALA A 193 -31.38 -20.90 2.62
CA ALA A 193 -31.42 -21.20 1.18
C ALA A 193 -30.71 -20.13 0.32
N ASP A 194 -30.55 -18.92 0.86
CA ASP A 194 -29.77 -17.83 0.28
C ASP A 194 -28.27 -18.17 0.10
N LEU A 195 -27.77 -19.16 0.85
CA LEU A 195 -26.41 -19.68 0.70
C LEU A 195 -26.14 -20.36 -0.65
N VAL A 196 -27.19 -20.80 -1.33
CA VAL A 196 -27.11 -21.59 -2.56
C VAL A 196 -27.98 -21.05 -3.69
N VAL A 197 -28.78 -20.01 -3.42
CA VAL A 197 -29.61 -19.31 -4.39
C VAL A 197 -29.32 -17.83 -4.31
N GLU A 198 -28.87 -17.25 -5.43
CA GLU A 198 -28.59 -15.82 -5.53
C GLU A 198 -29.87 -14.99 -5.31
N ALA A 199 -29.72 -13.92 -4.53
CA ALA A 199 -30.76 -12.91 -4.37
C ALA A 199 -30.83 -12.02 -5.61
N ASP A 200 -32.04 -11.56 -5.95
CA ASP A 200 -32.23 -10.52 -6.96
C ASP A 200 -31.87 -9.12 -6.44
N ASP A 201 -32.02 -8.10 -7.30
CA ASP A 201 -31.76 -6.69 -6.96
C ASP A 201 -32.66 -6.16 -5.83
N GLU A 202 -33.75 -6.88 -5.50
CA GLU A 202 -34.66 -6.54 -4.40
C GLU A 202 -34.31 -7.28 -3.10
N GLY A 203 -33.23 -8.07 -3.08
CA GLY A 203 -32.78 -8.83 -1.91
C GLY A 203 -33.59 -10.11 -1.68
N VAL A 204 -34.17 -10.70 -2.73
CA VAL A 204 -35.01 -11.89 -2.61
C VAL A 204 -34.36 -13.10 -3.30
N ALA A 205 -34.03 -14.14 -2.53
CA ALA A 205 -33.57 -15.43 -3.05
C ALA A 205 -34.78 -16.32 -3.36
N THR A 206 -35.09 -16.49 -4.65
CA THR A 206 -36.28 -17.24 -5.09
C THR A 206 -35.93 -18.66 -5.52
N VAL A 207 -36.30 -19.66 -4.72
CA VAL A 207 -36.09 -21.08 -5.01
C VAL A 207 -37.14 -21.61 -5.99
N PRO A 208 -36.76 -22.13 -7.18
CA PRO A 208 -37.71 -22.82 -8.05
C PRO A 208 -38.06 -24.20 -7.50
N VAL A 209 -39.36 -24.48 -7.33
CA VAL A 209 -39.86 -25.76 -6.81
C VAL A 209 -40.88 -26.34 -7.78
N THR A 210 -40.61 -27.54 -8.31
CA THR A 210 -41.56 -28.27 -9.14
C THR A 210 -42.23 -29.36 -8.32
N VAL A 211 -43.56 -29.28 -8.17
CA VAL A 211 -44.37 -30.24 -7.44
C VAL A 211 -45.18 -31.06 -8.43
N ALA A 212 -44.99 -32.38 -8.40
CA ALA A 212 -45.67 -33.31 -9.29
C ALA A 212 -46.41 -34.38 -8.51
N ARG A 213 -47.52 -34.87 -9.06
CA ARG A 213 -48.23 -36.04 -8.52
C ARG A 213 -48.22 -37.20 -9.50
N ASP A 214 -47.89 -38.38 -9.00
CA ASP A 214 -47.90 -39.63 -9.75
C ASP A 214 -48.66 -40.75 -9.01
N GLU A 215 -48.56 -41.97 -9.52
CA GLU A 215 -49.23 -43.15 -8.94
C GLU A 215 -48.68 -43.55 -7.55
N TYR A 216 -47.52 -43.02 -7.14
CA TYR A 216 -46.84 -43.32 -5.88
C TYR A 216 -46.97 -42.21 -4.84
N GLY A 217 -47.40 -41.00 -5.23
CA GLY A 217 -47.68 -39.92 -4.31
C GLY A 217 -47.39 -38.55 -4.89
N VAL A 218 -47.03 -37.61 -4.01
CA VAL A 218 -46.58 -36.26 -4.37
C VAL A 218 -45.06 -36.22 -4.24
N THR A 219 -44.39 -35.62 -5.22
CA THR A 219 -42.94 -35.39 -5.23
C THR A 219 -42.67 -33.90 -5.43
N ALA A 220 -41.57 -33.42 -4.85
CA ALA A 220 -41.06 -32.06 -5.06
C ALA A 220 -39.62 -32.15 -5.56
N THR A 221 -39.31 -31.36 -6.60
CA THR A 221 -37.99 -31.26 -7.21
C THR A 221 -37.48 -29.84 -7.02
N VAL A 222 -36.23 -29.70 -6.60
CA VAL A 222 -35.53 -28.44 -6.34
C VAL A 222 -34.14 -28.45 -7.00
N PRO A 223 -33.48 -27.28 -7.14
CA PRO A 223 -32.10 -27.18 -7.62
C PRO A 223 -31.08 -28.00 -6.83
N GLU A 224 -29.85 -28.03 -7.35
CA GLU A 224 -28.70 -28.62 -6.68
C GLU A 224 -28.45 -27.95 -5.31
N HIS A 225 -27.85 -28.68 -4.36
CA HIS A 225 -27.60 -28.26 -2.97
C HIS A 225 -28.84 -28.00 -2.09
N LEU A 226 -30.05 -28.17 -2.63
CA LEU A 226 -31.30 -28.16 -1.88
C LEU A 226 -31.90 -29.57 -1.80
N GLU A 227 -32.75 -29.80 -0.81
CA GLU A 227 -33.64 -30.96 -0.76
C GLU A 227 -35.05 -30.51 -0.42
N ALA A 228 -36.04 -31.25 -0.93
CA ALA A 228 -37.44 -30.97 -0.67
C ALA A 228 -38.15 -32.24 -0.18
N SER A 229 -39.00 -32.07 0.84
CA SER A 229 -39.93 -33.10 1.29
C SER A 229 -41.36 -32.62 1.06
N ALA A 230 -42.19 -33.46 0.44
CA ALA A 230 -43.58 -33.16 0.16
C ALA A 230 -44.50 -34.12 0.91
N SER A 231 -45.58 -33.60 1.49
CA SER A 231 -46.59 -34.39 2.16
C SER A 231 -47.99 -33.82 1.92
N VAL A 232 -49.02 -34.65 2.05
CA VAL A 232 -50.42 -34.23 1.89
C VAL A 232 -51.04 -34.11 3.29
N GLU A 233 -51.47 -32.91 3.63
CA GLU A 233 -52.12 -32.59 4.89
C GLU A 233 -53.55 -33.13 4.95
N SER A 234 -54.11 -33.16 6.17
CA SER A 234 -55.45 -33.70 6.41
C SER A 234 -56.59 -32.94 5.72
N ASP A 235 -56.37 -31.68 5.35
CA ASP A 235 -57.30 -30.83 4.62
C ASP A 235 -57.14 -30.91 3.09
N GLY A 236 -56.17 -31.71 2.61
CA GLY A 236 -55.84 -31.90 1.20
C GLY A 236 -54.74 -30.98 0.68
N THR A 237 -54.23 -30.04 1.47
CA THR A 237 -53.12 -29.16 1.07
C THR A 237 -51.82 -29.96 0.94
N ILE A 238 -51.04 -29.69 -0.10
CA ILE A 238 -49.70 -30.25 -0.25
C ILE A 238 -48.72 -29.31 0.46
N SER A 239 -48.11 -29.79 1.54
CA SER A 239 -47.03 -29.08 2.22
C SER A 239 -45.68 -29.53 1.67
N VAL A 240 -44.87 -28.58 1.21
CA VAL A 240 -43.49 -28.78 0.77
C VAL A 240 -42.54 -28.01 1.67
N ASN A 241 -41.55 -28.71 2.23
CA ASN A 241 -40.48 -28.10 3.02
C ASN A 241 -39.18 -28.23 2.23
N VAL A 242 -38.52 -27.10 1.98
CA VAL A 242 -37.22 -27.01 1.29
C VAL A 242 -36.14 -26.61 2.28
N SER A 243 -35.04 -27.34 2.29
CA SER A 243 -33.87 -27.06 3.12
C SER A 243 -32.57 -27.21 2.33
N VAL A 244 -31.49 -26.60 2.82
CA VAL A 244 -30.15 -26.83 2.27
C VAL A 244 -29.70 -28.26 2.59
N SER A 245 -29.38 -29.02 1.55
CA SER A 245 -28.96 -30.43 1.68
C SER A 245 -27.44 -30.57 1.80
N THR A 246 -26.69 -29.53 1.43
CA THR A 246 -25.24 -29.53 1.44
C THR A 246 -24.68 -28.97 2.75
N SER A 247 -23.52 -29.47 3.17
CA SER A 247 -22.87 -28.96 4.39
C SER A 247 -22.06 -27.68 4.13
N LYS A 248 -21.86 -26.83 5.15
CA LYS A 248 -20.91 -25.69 5.05
C LYS A 248 -19.52 -26.10 4.53
N ASP A 249 -19.04 -27.29 4.90
CA ASP A 249 -17.74 -27.81 4.46
C ASP A 249 -17.72 -28.21 2.97
N GLU A 250 -18.88 -28.50 2.38
CA GLU A 250 -19.05 -28.75 0.95
C GLU A 250 -19.07 -27.43 0.17
N LEU A 251 -19.83 -26.43 0.64
CA LEU A 251 -19.83 -25.07 0.07
C LEU A 251 -18.44 -24.44 0.08
N ARG A 252 -17.72 -24.54 1.20
CA ARG A 252 -16.32 -24.09 1.31
C ARG A 252 -15.41 -24.74 0.26
N ARG A 253 -15.60 -26.04 0.02
CA ARG A 253 -14.82 -26.78 -0.97
C ARG A 253 -15.13 -26.31 -2.39
N GLU A 254 -16.39 -26.02 -2.69
CA GLU A 254 -16.84 -25.54 -3.99
C GLU A 254 -16.32 -24.13 -4.25
N ARG A 255 -16.51 -23.21 -3.30
CA ARG A 255 -15.93 -21.86 -3.35
C ARG A 255 -14.41 -21.91 -3.53
N ALA A 256 -13.70 -22.77 -2.80
CA ALA A 256 -12.26 -22.91 -2.97
C ALA A 256 -11.85 -23.38 -4.37
N LYS A 257 -12.61 -24.30 -4.99
CA LYS A 257 -12.37 -24.75 -6.38
C LYS A 257 -12.67 -23.66 -7.39
N GLU A 258 -13.74 -22.92 -7.19
CA GLU A 258 -14.12 -21.78 -8.01
C GLU A 258 -13.01 -20.72 -8.02
N LEU A 259 -12.55 -20.32 -6.82
CA LEU A 259 -11.48 -19.34 -6.65
C LEU A 259 -10.16 -19.81 -7.25
N LEU A 260 -9.83 -21.10 -7.17
CA LEU A 260 -8.69 -21.66 -7.90
C LEU A 260 -8.83 -21.45 -9.41
N GLY A 261 -10.03 -21.67 -9.95
CA GLY A 261 -10.34 -21.38 -11.35
C GLY A 261 -10.17 -19.90 -11.71
N LYS A 262 -10.69 -19.00 -10.87
CA LYS A 262 -10.59 -17.54 -11.04
C LYS A 262 -9.15 -17.05 -11.07
N VAL A 263 -8.29 -17.61 -10.23
CA VAL A 263 -6.85 -17.27 -10.24
C VAL A 263 -6.06 -18.07 -11.29
N GLY A 264 -6.72 -18.63 -12.31
CA GLY A 264 -6.07 -19.30 -13.44
C GLY A 264 -5.42 -20.65 -13.11
N LEU A 265 -5.89 -21.34 -12.07
CA LEU A 265 -5.44 -22.69 -11.69
C LEU A 265 -6.53 -23.72 -11.96
N ASP A 266 -6.09 -24.94 -12.29
CA ASP A 266 -7.02 -26.06 -12.50
C ASP A 266 -7.69 -26.45 -11.17
N PRO A 267 -9.04 -26.48 -11.07
CA PRO A 267 -9.75 -26.86 -9.84
C PRO A 267 -9.38 -28.24 -9.29
N THR A 268 -8.88 -29.15 -10.13
CA THR A 268 -8.38 -30.48 -9.69
C THR A 268 -7.14 -30.37 -8.78
N TYR A 269 -6.47 -29.21 -8.77
CA TYR A 269 -5.30 -28.94 -7.93
C TYR A 269 -5.64 -28.77 -6.45
N TYR A 270 -6.92 -28.69 -6.09
CA TYR A 270 -7.44 -28.61 -4.73
C TYR A 270 -6.73 -29.58 -3.74
N ASN A 271 -6.45 -30.82 -4.16
CA ASN A 271 -5.85 -31.84 -3.31
C ASN A 271 -4.30 -31.86 -3.27
N ARG A 272 -3.63 -30.93 -3.95
CA ARG A 272 -2.16 -30.84 -4.01
C ARG A 272 -1.60 -30.05 -2.82
N TYR A 273 -0.31 -30.22 -2.57
CA TYR A 273 0.45 -29.52 -1.51
C TYR A 273 1.30 -28.38 -2.10
N PRO A 274 1.72 -27.38 -1.28
CA PRO A 274 2.34 -26.16 -1.79
C PRO A 274 3.61 -26.40 -2.62
N HIS A 275 4.40 -27.42 -2.24
CA HIS A 275 5.65 -27.78 -2.92
C HIS A 275 5.45 -28.22 -4.39
N ALA A 276 4.22 -28.55 -4.80
CA ALA A 276 3.89 -28.94 -6.18
C ALA A 276 3.70 -27.74 -7.14
N PHE A 277 3.80 -26.51 -6.65
CA PHE A 277 3.52 -25.29 -7.38
C PHE A 277 4.75 -24.39 -7.53
N SER A 278 4.80 -23.63 -8.63
CA SER A 278 5.78 -22.56 -8.84
C SER A 278 5.50 -21.36 -7.91
N GLY A 279 6.46 -20.43 -7.79
CA GLY A 279 6.29 -19.22 -6.98
C GLY A 279 5.04 -18.42 -7.37
N GLY A 280 4.82 -18.17 -8.65
CA GLY A 280 3.63 -17.42 -9.11
C GLY A 280 2.32 -18.19 -9.00
N GLN A 281 2.35 -19.53 -9.06
CA GLN A 281 1.15 -20.32 -8.76
C GLN A 281 0.80 -20.21 -7.27
N ARG A 282 1.79 -20.26 -6.37
CA ARG A 282 1.58 -20.04 -4.93
C ARG A 282 1.07 -18.64 -4.63
N GLN A 283 1.53 -17.63 -5.36
CA GLN A 283 1.02 -16.28 -5.23
C GLN A 283 -0.46 -16.19 -5.61
N ARG A 284 -0.85 -16.80 -6.73
CA ARG A 284 -2.24 -16.90 -7.16
C ARG A 284 -3.12 -17.66 -6.16
N ILE A 285 -2.57 -18.69 -5.50
CA ILE A 285 -3.25 -19.37 -4.38
C ILE A 285 -3.45 -18.44 -3.18
N ASN A 286 -2.48 -17.59 -2.84
CA ASN A 286 -2.65 -16.60 -1.78
C ASN A 286 -3.72 -15.55 -2.14
N LEU A 287 -3.82 -15.17 -3.41
CA LEU A 287 -4.90 -14.31 -3.90
C LEU A 287 -6.27 -14.99 -3.72
N ALA A 288 -6.41 -16.25 -4.15
CA ALA A 288 -7.62 -17.04 -3.92
C ALA A 288 -7.96 -17.18 -2.41
N ARG A 289 -6.95 -17.36 -1.56
CA ARG A 289 -7.12 -17.40 -0.10
C ARG A 289 -7.64 -16.06 0.43
N ALA A 290 -7.07 -14.94 0.03
CA ALA A 290 -7.52 -13.61 0.46
C ALA A 290 -8.97 -13.35 0.01
N LEU A 291 -9.33 -13.75 -1.21
CA LEU A 291 -10.67 -13.56 -1.77
C LEU A 291 -11.73 -14.53 -1.22
N SER A 292 -11.33 -15.55 -0.46
CA SER A 292 -12.26 -16.57 0.04
C SER A 292 -13.34 -16.07 0.99
N VAL A 293 -13.20 -14.83 1.48
CA VAL A 293 -14.11 -14.18 2.43
C VAL A 293 -14.74 -12.90 1.88
N ASP A 294 -14.69 -12.74 0.55
CA ASP A 294 -15.31 -11.63 -0.19
C ASP A 294 -14.94 -10.23 0.38
N PRO A 295 -13.63 -9.88 0.44
CA PRO A 295 -13.18 -8.64 1.05
C PRO A 295 -13.50 -7.41 0.18
N ASP A 296 -13.79 -6.27 0.82
CA ASP A 296 -13.89 -4.99 0.12
C ASP A 296 -12.52 -4.32 -0.09
N PHE A 297 -11.55 -4.60 0.80
CA PHE A 297 -10.22 -4.00 0.77
C PHE A 297 -9.11 -5.04 0.94
N VAL A 298 -8.12 -5.01 0.06
CA VAL A 298 -6.96 -5.91 0.11
C VAL A 298 -5.66 -5.11 0.09
N VAL A 299 -4.83 -5.30 1.12
CA VAL A 299 -3.47 -4.76 1.16
C VAL A 299 -2.49 -5.78 0.56
N CYS A 300 -1.80 -5.39 -0.51
CA CYS A 300 -0.82 -6.22 -1.18
C CYS A 300 0.59 -5.74 -0.84
N ASP A 301 1.30 -6.45 0.03
CA ASP A 301 2.67 -6.13 0.45
C ASP A 301 3.68 -6.83 -0.47
N GLU A 302 4.14 -6.14 -1.52
CA GLU A 302 5.04 -6.67 -2.55
C GLU A 302 4.61 -8.02 -3.14
N PRO A 303 3.39 -8.13 -3.69
CA PRO A 303 2.82 -9.41 -4.12
C PRO A 303 3.58 -10.07 -5.28
N VAL A 304 4.47 -9.34 -5.96
CA VAL A 304 5.14 -9.80 -7.19
C VAL A 304 6.68 -9.75 -7.11
N SER A 305 7.27 -9.30 -6.01
CA SER A 305 8.71 -9.00 -5.94
C SER A 305 9.62 -10.23 -6.10
N ALA A 306 9.16 -11.41 -5.71
CA ALA A 306 9.91 -12.67 -5.79
C ALA A 306 9.67 -13.46 -7.10
N LEU A 307 9.03 -12.87 -8.11
CA LEU A 307 8.58 -13.55 -9.32
C LEU A 307 9.32 -13.04 -10.57
N ASP A 308 9.52 -13.92 -11.56
CA ASP A 308 10.03 -13.53 -12.87
C ASP A 308 9.05 -12.60 -13.60
N VAL A 309 9.56 -11.65 -14.42
CA VAL A 309 8.78 -10.60 -15.09
C VAL A 309 7.52 -11.12 -15.82
N SER A 310 7.62 -12.25 -16.51
CA SER A 310 6.47 -12.84 -17.23
C SER A 310 5.38 -13.36 -16.28
N ILE A 311 5.77 -13.82 -15.10
CA ILE A 311 4.86 -14.30 -14.07
C ILE A 311 4.29 -13.13 -13.27
N GLN A 312 5.06 -12.06 -13.03
CA GLN A 312 4.56 -10.82 -12.47
C GLN A 312 3.39 -10.27 -13.30
N ALA A 313 3.57 -10.17 -14.63
CA ALA A 313 2.52 -9.72 -15.54
C ALA A 313 1.26 -10.58 -15.47
N GLN A 314 1.41 -11.92 -15.42
CA GLN A 314 0.26 -12.81 -15.24
C GLN A 314 -0.50 -12.56 -13.95
N VAL A 315 0.22 -12.35 -12.83
CA VAL A 315 -0.42 -12.09 -11.53
C VAL A 315 -1.13 -10.74 -11.54
N MET A 316 -0.52 -9.70 -12.12
CA MET A 316 -1.14 -8.36 -12.22
C MET A 316 -2.41 -8.39 -13.06
N ASN A 317 -2.39 -9.00 -14.25
CA ASN A 317 -3.59 -9.14 -15.08
C ASN A 317 -4.71 -9.89 -14.33
N THR A 318 -4.38 -10.96 -13.60
CA THR A 318 -5.36 -11.67 -12.78
C THR A 318 -5.92 -10.76 -11.67
N MET A 319 -5.09 -9.91 -11.04
CA MET A 319 -5.57 -8.98 -10.02
C MET A 319 -6.50 -7.90 -10.59
N GLU A 320 -6.21 -7.38 -11.79
CA GLU A 320 -7.08 -6.44 -12.53
C GLU A 320 -8.42 -7.10 -12.89
N GLU A 321 -8.40 -8.31 -13.46
CA GLU A 321 -9.60 -9.09 -13.76
C GLU A 321 -10.47 -9.31 -12.51
N LEU A 322 -9.84 -9.62 -11.38
CA LEU A 322 -10.54 -9.80 -10.10
C LEU A 322 -11.05 -8.48 -9.52
N GLN A 323 -10.35 -7.36 -9.76
CA GLN A 323 -10.82 -6.03 -9.37
C GLN A 323 -12.13 -5.69 -10.05
N GLU A 324 -12.18 -5.90 -11.37
CA GLU A 324 -13.37 -5.63 -12.19
C GLU A 324 -14.52 -6.56 -11.80
N GLU A 325 -14.22 -7.84 -11.56
CA GLU A 325 -15.25 -8.84 -11.25
C GLU A 325 -15.83 -8.68 -9.84
N PHE A 326 -14.97 -8.51 -8.83
CA PHE A 326 -15.38 -8.50 -7.41
C PHE A 326 -15.50 -7.09 -6.82
N GLY A 327 -15.21 -6.03 -7.59
CA GLY A 327 -15.27 -4.66 -7.10
C GLY A 327 -14.21 -4.33 -6.03
N LEU A 328 -13.05 -4.99 -6.11
CA LEU A 328 -12.02 -4.94 -5.07
C LEU A 328 -11.35 -3.58 -5.00
N THR A 329 -10.95 -3.19 -3.79
CA THR A 329 -10.10 -2.03 -3.55
C THR A 329 -8.72 -2.48 -3.11
N TYR A 330 -7.66 -1.91 -3.69
CA TYR A 330 -6.29 -2.33 -3.40
C TYR A 330 -5.43 -1.21 -2.83
N LEU A 331 -4.65 -1.53 -1.79
CA LEU A 331 -3.40 -0.83 -1.49
C LEU A 331 -2.25 -1.70 -2.02
N PHE A 332 -1.65 -1.29 -3.12
CA PHE A 332 -0.60 -2.05 -3.78
C PHE A 332 0.79 -1.53 -3.42
N ILE A 333 1.50 -2.23 -2.54
CA ILE A 333 2.84 -1.85 -2.09
C ILE A 333 3.88 -2.50 -3.01
N ALA A 334 4.76 -1.69 -3.59
CA ALA A 334 5.89 -2.18 -4.35
C ALA A 334 7.14 -1.30 -4.18
N HIS A 335 8.28 -1.79 -4.65
CA HIS A 335 9.49 -0.98 -4.80
C HIS A 335 9.81 -0.66 -6.27
N ASP A 336 9.11 -1.27 -7.23
CA ASP A 336 9.26 -1.03 -8.67
C ASP A 336 8.10 -0.16 -9.18
N LEU A 337 8.43 1.03 -9.67
CA LEU A 337 7.48 1.95 -10.27
C LEU A 337 6.86 1.43 -11.57
N SER A 338 7.51 0.52 -12.29
CA SER A 338 6.98 -0.10 -13.51
C SER A 338 5.75 -0.95 -13.22
N VAL A 339 5.79 -1.68 -12.09
CA VAL A 339 4.68 -2.48 -11.58
C VAL A 339 3.54 -1.55 -11.13
N ILE A 340 3.87 -0.50 -10.38
CA ILE A 340 2.90 0.49 -9.88
C ILE A 340 2.18 1.18 -11.05
N ARG A 341 2.90 1.56 -12.12
CA ARG A 341 2.32 2.18 -13.31
C ARG A 341 1.26 1.30 -13.98
N HIS A 342 1.40 -0.02 -13.90
CA HIS A 342 0.48 -0.91 -14.58
C HIS A 342 -0.87 -1.01 -13.86
N ILE A 343 -0.83 -1.27 -12.55
CA ILE A 343 -2.01 -1.68 -11.77
C ILE A 343 -2.70 -0.54 -11.02
N SER A 344 -2.05 0.62 -10.85
CA SER A 344 -2.56 1.68 -9.96
C SER A 344 -3.36 2.75 -10.71
N ASP A 345 -4.37 3.29 -10.03
CA ASP A 345 -5.12 4.48 -10.44
C ASP A 345 -4.45 5.75 -9.91
N ARG A 346 -4.01 5.70 -8.66
CA ARG A 346 -3.26 6.75 -7.97
C ARG A 346 -1.98 6.18 -7.39
N VAL A 347 -0.99 7.04 -7.19
CA VAL A 347 0.32 6.63 -6.66
C VAL A 347 0.71 7.55 -5.51
N ALA A 348 1.05 6.94 -4.38
CA ALA A 348 1.64 7.58 -3.22
C ALA A 348 3.12 7.18 -3.09
N VAL A 349 3.97 8.19 -3.00
CA VAL A 349 5.42 8.04 -2.85
C VAL A 349 5.79 8.28 -1.39
N MET A 350 6.47 7.30 -0.78
CA MET A 350 6.83 7.32 0.63
C MET A 350 8.34 7.39 0.81
N TYR A 351 8.80 8.36 1.60
CA TYR A 351 10.19 8.51 2.00
C TYR A 351 10.32 8.62 3.52
N LEU A 352 11.10 7.73 4.11
CA LEU A 352 11.43 7.73 5.53
C LEU A 352 10.20 7.99 6.43
N GLY A 353 9.16 7.17 6.34
CA GLY A 353 7.98 7.29 7.21
C GLY A 353 6.93 8.32 6.78
N HIS A 354 7.19 9.14 5.75
CA HIS A 354 6.30 10.20 5.27
C HIS A 354 5.84 9.94 3.85
N ILE A 355 4.62 10.35 3.53
CA ILE A 355 4.19 10.53 2.15
C ILE A 355 4.78 11.85 1.66
N VAL A 356 5.54 11.79 0.57
CA VAL A 356 6.16 12.99 -0.03
C VAL A 356 5.46 13.46 -1.28
N GLU A 357 4.67 12.60 -1.92
CA GLU A 357 3.89 12.94 -3.12
C GLU A 357 2.72 11.97 -3.28
N ILE A 358 1.53 12.46 -3.64
CA ILE A 358 0.40 11.64 -4.07
C ILE A 358 -0.27 12.32 -5.26
N ALA A 359 -0.46 11.58 -6.35
CA ALA A 359 -1.22 12.06 -7.50
C ALA A 359 -1.90 10.90 -8.25
N GLU A 360 -2.76 11.23 -9.21
CA GLU A 360 -3.19 10.28 -10.25
C GLU A 360 -1.98 9.74 -10.99
N LYS A 361 -2.07 8.50 -11.48
CA LYS A 361 -0.96 7.81 -12.16
C LYS A 361 -0.36 8.68 -13.27
N GLU A 362 -1.17 9.13 -14.22
CA GLU A 362 -0.70 9.91 -15.38
C GLU A 362 0.01 11.19 -14.93
N GLU A 363 -0.55 11.91 -13.94
CA GLU A 363 0.05 13.11 -13.36
C GLU A 363 1.40 12.84 -12.70
N LEU A 364 1.51 11.79 -11.87
CA LEU A 364 2.76 11.48 -11.18
C LEU A 364 3.88 11.11 -12.17
N PHE A 365 3.57 10.31 -13.20
CA PHE A 365 4.57 9.84 -14.15
C PHE A 365 5.01 10.90 -15.17
N GLU A 366 4.12 11.82 -15.56
CA GLU A 366 4.41 12.86 -16.54
C GLU A 366 4.86 14.19 -15.88
N ASN A 367 4.38 14.49 -14.66
CA ASN A 367 4.58 15.77 -13.97
C ASN A 367 4.94 15.61 -12.49
N SER A 368 5.82 14.67 -12.14
CA SER A 368 6.29 14.54 -10.76
C SER A 368 6.92 15.84 -10.21
N GLN A 369 6.56 16.20 -8.98
CA GLN A 369 6.93 17.48 -8.39
C GLN A 369 8.06 17.31 -7.36
N HIS A 370 8.02 16.27 -6.55
CA HIS A 370 9.01 16.09 -5.48
C HIS A 370 10.34 15.56 -6.04
N PRO A 371 11.50 16.15 -5.70
CA PRO A 371 12.81 15.72 -6.23
C PRO A 371 13.16 14.25 -5.97
N TYR A 372 12.65 13.65 -4.89
CA TYR A 372 12.77 12.22 -4.64
C TYR A 372 12.02 11.38 -5.69
N THR A 373 10.78 11.76 -6.01
CA THR A 373 9.95 11.06 -6.99
C THR A 373 10.57 11.13 -8.38
N LYS A 374 11.03 12.32 -8.80
CA LYS A 374 11.78 12.52 -10.04
C LYS A 374 12.96 11.55 -10.14
N ALA A 375 13.77 11.47 -9.08
CA ALA A 375 14.94 10.61 -9.07
C ALA A 375 14.59 9.11 -9.04
N LEU A 376 13.46 8.72 -8.43
CA LEU A 376 12.95 7.35 -8.54
C LEU A 376 12.52 7.02 -9.98
N LEU A 377 11.80 7.93 -10.65
CA LEU A 377 11.34 7.76 -12.04
C LEU A 377 12.52 7.68 -13.02
N GLU A 378 13.55 8.52 -12.85
CA GLU A 378 14.79 8.48 -13.64
C GLU A 378 15.58 7.18 -13.51
N SER A 379 15.33 6.41 -12.43
CA SER A 379 15.94 5.10 -12.22
C SER A 379 15.25 3.97 -12.98
N ILE A 380 14.04 4.20 -13.51
CA ILE A 380 13.29 3.20 -14.26
C ILE A 380 13.98 2.94 -15.61
N PRO A 381 14.30 1.68 -15.95
CA PRO A 381 14.93 1.36 -17.23
C PRO A 381 14.02 1.71 -18.41
N VAL A 382 14.50 2.53 -19.34
CA VAL A 382 13.82 2.77 -20.61
C VAL A 382 14.02 1.52 -21.51
N PRO A 383 12.95 0.92 -22.06
CA PRO A 383 13.06 -0.28 -22.90
C PRO A 383 13.81 -0.09 -24.24
N ASP A 384 14.19 1.13 -24.61
CA ASP A 384 14.91 1.41 -25.86
C ASP A 384 16.42 1.14 -25.68
N PRO A 385 17.00 0.14 -26.36
CA PRO A 385 18.43 -0.19 -26.25
C PRO A 385 19.38 0.89 -26.80
N ARG A 386 18.84 1.97 -27.40
CA ARG A 386 19.62 3.12 -27.89
C ARG A 386 19.66 4.27 -26.89
N ASP A 387 18.89 4.19 -25.81
CA ASP A 387 18.85 5.21 -24.78
C ASP A 387 19.95 4.95 -23.73
N GLU A 388 21.07 5.67 -23.87
CA GLU A 388 22.18 5.68 -22.92
C GLU A 388 22.03 6.77 -21.84
N GLY A 389 20.80 7.29 -21.63
CA GLY A 389 20.53 8.41 -20.74
C GLY A 389 21.27 8.35 -19.40
N ALA A 390 21.84 9.50 -19.00
CA ALA A 390 22.49 9.66 -17.70
C ALA A 390 21.46 9.42 -16.60
N ARG A 391 21.52 8.22 -16.01
CA ARG A 391 20.60 7.81 -14.94
C ARG A 391 20.92 8.63 -13.71
N GLY A 392 19.95 9.42 -13.23
CA GLY A 392 20.03 10.06 -11.92
C GLY A 392 20.07 9.00 -10.84
N VAL A 393 21.26 8.59 -10.41
CA VAL A 393 21.39 7.72 -9.24
C VAL A 393 21.16 8.60 -8.02
N LEU A 394 20.14 8.28 -7.23
CA LEU A 394 19.93 8.87 -5.92
C LEU A 394 21.19 8.70 -5.06
N GLU A 395 21.96 9.76 -4.89
CA GLU A 395 23.23 9.70 -4.16
C GLU A 395 23.06 9.85 -2.64
N GLY A 396 24.02 9.28 -1.90
CA GLY A 396 24.10 9.38 -0.43
C GLY A 396 23.27 8.33 0.30
N GLU A 397 23.60 8.14 1.58
CA GLU A 397 22.96 7.14 2.43
C GLU A 397 21.59 7.60 2.93
N VAL A 398 20.67 6.64 3.10
CA VAL A 398 19.36 6.89 3.71
C VAL A 398 19.57 7.22 5.19
N PRO A 399 19.07 8.36 5.69
CA PRO A 399 19.16 8.69 7.12
C PRO A 399 18.51 7.64 8.00
N SER A 400 18.99 7.52 9.25
CA SER A 400 18.38 6.61 10.23
C SER A 400 16.95 7.04 10.56
N PRO A 401 15.94 6.13 10.52
CA PRO A 401 14.59 6.43 10.98
C PRO A 401 14.48 6.65 12.50
N GLN A 402 15.55 6.41 13.26
CA GLN A 402 15.61 6.70 14.70
C GLN A 402 15.69 8.21 14.96
N ASN A 403 16.58 8.88 14.21
CA ASN A 403 16.80 10.32 14.26
C ASN A 403 16.61 10.88 12.84
N PRO A 404 15.38 10.91 12.32
CA PRO A 404 15.14 11.42 10.98
C PRO A 404 15.41 12.93 10.94
N PRO A 405 15.80 13.48 9.79
CA PRO A 405 15.97 14.93 9.63
C PRO A 405 14.67 15.68 9.99
N SER A 406 14.80 16.89 10.57
CA SER A 406 13.69 17.84 10.80
C SER A 406 13.02 18.29 9.49
N GLY A 407 11.99 19.15 9.51
CA GLY A 407 11.40 19.71 8.29
C GLY A 407 11.15 18.69 7.16
N CYS A 408 11.71 18.95 5.97
CA CYS A 408 11.75 17.99 4.85
C CYS A 408 12.75 16.85 5.11
N ARG A 409 12.25 15.62 5.22
CA ARG A 409 13.08 14.43 5.47
C ARG A 409 14.08 14.13 4.36
N PHE A 410 13.80 14.53 3.12
CA PHE A 410 14.67 14.30 1.96
C PHE A 410 15.79 15.34 1.82
N ARG A 411 15.81 16.42 2.62
CA ARG A 411 16.74 17.55 2.44
C ARG A 411 18.22 17.15 2.35
N THR A 412 18.61 16.08 3.04
CA THR A 412 20.01 15.62 3.13
C THR A 412 20.49 14.93 1.84
N ARG A 413 19.57 14.52 0.96
CA ARG A 413 19.84 13.92 -0.36
C ARG A 413 19.25 14.75 -1.52
N CYS A 414 18.44 15.76 -1.22
CA CYS A 414 17.72 16.55 -2.21
C CYS A 414 18.65 17.37 -3.12
N PRO A 415 18.70 17.14 -4.44
CA PRO A 415 19.49 17.95 -5.38
C PRO A 415 19.06 19.42 -5.40
N GLU A 416 17.80 19.68 -5.08
CA GLU A 416 17.16 21.01 -5.09
C GLU A 416 17.03 21.64 -3.69
N LEU A 417 17.93 21.31 -2.75
CA LEU A 417 17.96 21.97 -1.43
C LEU A 417 17.96 23.51 -1.61
N ILE A 418 17.08 24.21 -0.90
CA ILE A 418 16.90 25.67 -1.03
C ILE A 418 17.96 26.39 -0.18
N ALA A 419 18.60 27.42 -0.74
CA ALA A 419 19.58 28.23 0.00
C ALA A 419 18.90 28.96 1.17
N PRO A 420 19.61 29.22 2.28
CA PRO A 420 19.11 30.12 3.32
C PRO A 420 18.85 31.52 2.76
N ASP A 421 17.66 32.07 3.04
CA ASP A 421 17.24 33.41 2.57
C ASP A 421 18.20 34.52 3.04
N GLU A 422 18.92 34.28 4.15
CA GLU A 422 19.87 35.21 4.76
C GLU A 422 21.08 35.56 3.86
N TYR A 423 21.49 34.64 2.98
CA TYR A 423 22.71 34.81 2.19
C TYR A 423 22.49 35.44 0.81
N ASP A 424 21.24 35.54 0.33
CA ASP A 424 20.89 36.06 -1.00
C ASP A 424 21.82 35.52 -2.12
N LEU A 425 22.01 34.20 -2.14
CA LEU A 425 22.92 33.53 -3.06
C LEU A 425 22.25 33.27 -4.42
N PRO A 426 22.91 33.63 -5.54
CA PRO A 426 22.46 33.21 -6.87
C PRO A 426 22.46 31.68 -7.00
N ASP A 427 21.53 31.13 -7.79
CA ASP A 427 21.37 29.68 -8.00
C ASP A 427 22.66 28.96 -8.39
N GLU A 428 23.48 29.59 -9.24
CA GLU A 428 24.78 29.06 -9.68
C GLU A 428 25.78 28.95 -8.52
N GLN A 429 25.92 30.00 -7.70
CA GLN A 429 26.81 29.97 -6.54
C GLN A 429 26.33 28.97 -5.49
N TRP A 430 25.02 28.89 -5.26
CA TRP A 430 24.45 27.91 -4.36
C TRP A 430 24.66 26.47 -4.86
N ALA A 431 24.60 26.23 -6.17
CA ALA A 431 24.94 24.94 -6.74
C ALA A 431 26.39 24.53 -6.40
N HIS A 432 27.35 25.46 -6.47
CA HIS A 432 28.73 25.21 -6.06
C HIS A 432 28.86 24.93 -4.56
N VAL A 433 28.22 25.73 -3.69
CA VAL A 433 28.24 25.49 -2.24
C VAL A 433 27.63 24.12 -1.90
N ARG A 434 26.51 23.73 -2.51
CA ARG A 434 25.91 22.40 -2.32
C ARG A 434 26.84 21.27 -2.77
N ALA A 435 27.50 21.43 -3.93
CA ALA A 435 28.43 20.44 -4.46
C ALA A 435 29.62 20.27 -3.50
N PHE A 436 30.22 21.38 -3.06
CA PHE A 436 31.31 21.38 -2.09
C PHE A 436 30.87 20.74 -0.76
N MET A 437 29.72 21.14 -0.22
CA MET A 437 29.18 20.59 1.03
C MET A 437 29.00 19.06 0.95
N ARG A 438 28.48 18.55 -0.16
CA ARG A 438 28.34 17.09 -0.36
C ARG A 438 29.68 16.40 -0.49
N ALA A 439 30.62 17.01 -1.20
CA ALA A 439 31.94 16.45 -1.42
C ALA A 439 32.75 16.35 -0.12
N VAL A 440 32.66 17.39 0.73
CA VAL A 440 33.26 17.41 2.07
C VAL A 440 32.64 16.33 2.95
N LYS A 441 31.30 16.34 3.09
CA LYS A 441 30.56 15.38 3.92
C LYS A 441 30.83 13.92 3.55
N ARG A 442 30.97 13.63 2.24
CA ARG A 442 31.20 12.27 1.73
C ARG A 442 32.67 11.93 1.50
N ARG A 443 33.59 12.87 1.76
CA ARG A 443 35.03 12.72 1.53
C ARG A 443 35.36 12.22 0.10
N THR A 444 34.77 12.84 -0.93
CA THR A 444 34.85 12.34 -2.32
C THR A 444 36.03 12.85 -3.14
N PHE A 445 36.95 13.63 -2.55
CA PHE A 445 38.12 14.16 -3.23
C PHE A 445 39.40 13.91 -2.43
N GLU A 446 40.54 13.90 -3.11
CA GLU A 446 41.85 13.72 -2.47
C GLU A 446 42.30 15.02 -1.79
N PRO A 447 43.05 14.96 -0.67
CA PRO A 447 43.58 16.16 -0.04
C PRO A 447 44.38 17.03 -1.01
N MET A 448 44.09 18.33 -1.04
CA MET A 448 44.66 19.30 -1.98
C MET A 448 44.86 20.67 -1.31
N THR A 449 45.48 21.63 -2.01
CA THR A 449 45.70 22.99 -1.47
C THR A 449 44.41 23.81 -1.49
N ALA A 450 44.37 24.89 -0.71
CA ALA A 450 43.23 25.81 -0.68
C ALA A 450 42.90 26.35 -2.08
N GLU A 451 43.91 26.75 -2.86
CA GLU A 451 43.69 27.26 -4.23
C GLU A 451 43.14 26.18 -5.17
N ALA A 452 43.52 24.92 -4.97
CA ALA A 452 43.00 23.81 -5.75
C ALA A 452 41.52 23.54 -5.42
N LEU A 453 41.13 23.61 -4.14
CA LEU A 453 39.73 23.49 -3.72
C LEU A 453 38.86 24.62 -4.29
N GLU A 454 39.33 25.86 -4.19
CA GLU A 454 38.62 27.01 -4.77
C GLU A 454 38.44 26.88 -6.28
N ALA A 455 39.49 26.42 -6.99
CA ALA A 455 39.43 26.22 -8.43
C ALA A 455 38.49 25.07 -8.82
N GLU A 456 38.53 23.95 -8.10
CA GLU A 456 37.74 22.74 -8.41
C GLU A 456 36.25 22.95 -8.15
N PHE A 457 35.89 23.50 -7.00
CA PHE A 457 34.48 23.60 -6.58
C PHE A 457 33.80 24.93 -6.92
N PHE A 458 34.58 26.01 -7.07
CA PHE A 458 34.04 27.36 -7.22
C PHE A 458 34.58 28.11 -8.45
N GLY A 459 35.37 27.46 -9.31
CA GLY A 459 35.97 28.11 -10.49
C GLY A 459 36.92 29.26 -10.14
N GLY A 460 37.46 29.26 -8.91
CA GLY A 460 38.39 30.28 -8.40
C GLY A 460 37.73 31.56 -7.88
N THR A 461 36.40 31.59 -7.70
CA THR A 461 35.72 32.71 -7.05
C THR A 461 34.71 32.20 -6.02
N LEU A 462 35.00 32.42 -4.74
CA LEU A 462 34.10 32.07 -3.65
C LEU A 462 32.81 32.90 -3.67
N PRO A 463 31.73 32.40 -3.03
CA PRO A 463 30.52 33.19 -2.79
C PRO A 463 30.83 34.51 -2.08
N TRP A 464 29.96 35.51 -2.24
CA TRP A 464 30.12 36.78 -1.52
C TRP A 464 29.56 36.73 -0.10
N GLY A 465 29.93 37.73 0.70
CA GLY A 465 29.39 37.93 2.05
C GLY A 465 29.74 36.81 3.02
N GLU A 466 28.88 36.63 4.03
CA GLU A 466 29.05 35.65 5.11
C GLU A 466 29.18 34.22 4.60
N ALA A 467 28.43 33.84 3.55
CA ALA A 467 28.53 32.52 2.92
C ALA A 467 29.94 32.24 2.38
N GLY A 468 30.61 33.25 1.82
CA GLY A 468 31.98 33.13 1.34
C GLY A 468 33.01 33.01 2.46
N GLU A 469 32.76 33.64 3.61
CA GLU A 469 33.60 33.53 4.80
C GLU A 469 33.53 32.11 5.36
N VAL A 470 32.33 31.56 5.53
CA VAL A 470 32.13 30.18 5.99
C VAL A 470 32.84 29.19 5.06
N VAL A 471 32.67 29.32 3.74
CA VAL A 471 33.32 28.41 2.78
C VAL A 471 34.85 28.51 2.87
N ARG A 472 35.40 29.72 3.08
CA ARG A 472 36.84 29.91 3.25
C ARG A 472 37.34 29.24 4.53
N ASP A 473 36.66 29.42 5.64
CA ASP A 473 37.01 28.81 6.91
C ASP A 473 37.04 27.28 6.80
N VAL A 474 36.06 26.70 6.10
CA VAL A 474 36.00 25.26 5.81
C VAL A 474 37.17 24.81 4.94
N ILE A 475 37.52 25.58 3.89
CA ILE A 475 38.69 25.29 3.05
C ILE A 475 39.96 25.32 3.89
N ASP A 476 40.13 26.31 4.77
CA ASP A 476 41.30 26.43 5.63
C ASP A 476 41.43 25.26 6.63
N LEU A 477 40.31 24.68 7.09
CA LEU A 477 40.31 23.49 7.96
C LEU A 477 40.81 22.22 7.24
N ILE A 478 40.43 22.02 5.97
CA ILE A 478 40.66 20.75 5.25
C ILE A 478 41.80 20.81 4.22
N ALA A 479 42.27 22.01 3.86
CA ALA A 479 43.36 22.19 2.92
C ALA A 479 44.67 21.63 3.48
N THR A 480 45.52 21.13 2.59
CA THR A 480 46.83 20.60 2.96
C THR A 480 47.97 21.34 2.28
N ASP A 481 48.99 21.71 3.04
CA ASP A 481 50.20 22.39 2.54
C ASP A 481 51.17 21.46 1.78
N ARG A 482 50.93 20.14 1.79
CA ARG A 482 51.89 19.13 1.31
C ARG A 482 51.32 18.27 0.18
N GLN A 483 51.91 18.41 -1.01
CA GLN A 483 51.94 17.30 -1.99
C GLN A 483 52.82 16.16 -1.43
N GLY A 484 52.21 15.20 -0.72
CA GLY A 484 52.81 13.88 -0.47
C GLY A 484 53.88 13.76 0.63
N GLY A 485 53.58 14.11 1.88
CA GLY A 485 54.41 13.77 3.06
C GLY A 485 53.86 12.57 3.85
N GLU A 486 54.75 11.73 4.41
CA GLU A 486 54.40 10.55 5.23
C GLU A 486 53.50 10.90 6.43
N ARG A 487 52.40 10.16 6.57
CA ARG A 487 51.41 10.29 7.65
C ARG A 487 51.94 9.70 8.96
N THR A 488 51.80 10.44 10.05
CA THR A 488 52.05 9.98 11.42
C THR A 488 50.73 9.68 12.11
N PRO A 489 50.64 8.66 13.00
CA PRO A 489 49.38 8.29 13.66
C PRO A 489 48.67 9.46 14.37
N ASP A 490 49.41 10.31 15.08
CA ASP A 490 48.84 11.49 15.77
C ASP A 490 48.28 12.56 14.81
N GLY A 491 48.68 12.53 13.53
CA GLY A 491 48.18 13.45 12.50
C GLY A 491 47.01 12.90 11.70
N ASP A 492 46.68 11.60 11.84
CA ASP A 492 45.47 11.04 11.21
C ASP A 492 44.23 11.40 12.03
N ASP A 493 44.33 11.44 13.38
CA ASP A 493 43.25 11.86 14.29
C ASP A 493 42.93 13.35 14.12
N GLU A 494 43.93 14.24 14.06
CA GLU A 494 43.76 15.69 13.84
C GLU A 494 43.11 16.00 12.47
N VAL A 495 43.45 15.21 11.44
CA VAL A 495 42.79 15.33 10.13
C VAL A 495 41.33 14.88 10.24
N GLU A 496 41.04 13.77 10.90
CA GLU A 496 39.66 13.32 11.08
C GLU A 496 38.80 14.36 11.79
N GLU A 497 39.30 14.96 12.89
CA GLU A 497 38.64 16.04 13.61
C GLU A 497 38.37 17.27 12.71
N ASN A 498 39.36 17.71 11.93
CA ASN A 498 39.19 18.85 11.02
C ASN A 498 38.11 18.60 9.95
N TRP A 499 38.01 17.38 9.44
CA TRP A 499 36.97 17.02 8.46
C TRP A 499 35.58 16.94 9.09
N GLU A 500 35.48 16.51 10.35
CA GLU A 500 34.23 16.55 11.10
C GLU A 500 33.81 18.00 11.37
N GLU A 501 34.70 18.84 11.88
CA GLU A 501 34.45 20.27 12.12
C GLU A 501 34.03 21.01 10.84
N ALA A 502 34.72 20.75 9.73
CA ALA A 502 34.39 21.29 8.42
C ALA A 502 32.98 20.85 7.95
N THR A 503 32.61 19.60 8.18
CA THR A 503 31.29 19.07 7.83
C THR A 503 30.20 19.73 8.66
N ASP A 504 30.41 19.85 9.97
CA ASP A 504 29.45 20.46 10.90
C ASP A 504 29.25 21.94 10.58
N LEU A 505 30.33 22.69 10.37
CA LEU A 505 30.27 24.12 10.01
C LEU A 505 29.46 24.35 8.73
N LEU A 506 29.63 23.52 7.70
CA LEU A 506 28.83 23.59 6.47
C LEU A 506 27.35 23.26 6.71
N LEU A 507 27.07 22.20 7.46
CA LEU A 507 25.69 21.77 7.72
C LEU A 507 24.94 22.80 8.56
N GLU A 508 25.54 23.31 9.64
CA GLU A 508 24.95 24.32 10.51
C GLU A 508 24.74 25.66 9.80
N SER A 509 25.71 26.07 8.98
CA SER A 509 25.65 27.37 8.31
C SER A 509 24.70 27.38 7.11
N PHE A 510 24.55 26.25 6.40
CA PHE A 510 23.78 26.18 5.15
C PHE A 510 22.58 25.24 5.23
N ALA A 511 22.78 23.97 5.59
CA ALA A 511 21.72 22.96 5.49
C ALA A 511 20.62 23.16 6.55
N GLU A 512 20.99 23.44 7.80
CA GLU A 512 20.05 23.61 8.91
C GLU A 512 19.38 24.99 8.94
N ARG A 513 19.96 26.00 8.26
CA ARG A 513 19.32 27.31 8.04
C ARG A 513 18.37 27.33 6.84
N SER A 514 18.37 26.29 6.01
CA SER A 514 17.43 26.17 4.91
C SER A 514 15.99 26.05 5.43
N ILE A 515 15.03 26.64 4.72
CA ILE A 515 13.60 26.42 4.98
C ILE A 515 13.24 24.93 5.01
N CYS A 516 13.94 24.12 4.20
CA CYS A 516 13.78 22.66 4.16
C CYS A 516 14.17 21.94 5.45
N ALA A 517 14.96 22.56 6.34
CA ALA A 517 15.27 22.02 7.66
C ALA A 517 14.31 22.53 8.75
N GLN A 518 13.77 23.72 8.55
CA GLN A 518 12.99 24.45 9.55
C GLN A 518 11.50 24.11 9.52
N GLU A 519 10.94 23.95 8.32
CA GLU A 519 9.51 23.77 8.11
C GLU A 519 9.18 22.43 7.45
N ARG A 520 7.97 21.93 7.70
CA ARG A 520 7.44 20.74 7.05
C ARG A 520 6.65 21.17 5.81
N PRO A 521 7.03 20.73 4.60
CA PRO A 521 6.30 21.07 3.40
C PRO A 521 5.02 20.24 3.27
N SER A 522 3.93 20.88 2.86
CA SER A 522 2.63 20.26 2.60
C SER A 522 1.86 21.17 1.65
N TYR A 523 1.75 20.78 0.39
CA TYR A 523 1.15 21.61 -0.66
C TYR A 523 0.20 20.77 -1.52
N GLU A 524 -0.99 21.30 -1.80
CA GLU A 524 -1.91 20.78 -2.79
C GLU A 524 -1.76 21.62 -4.07
N LEU A 525 -1.55 20.94 -5.18
CA LEU A 525 -1.30 21.52 -6.50
C LEU A 525 -2.44 21.10 -7.44
N GLU A 526 -2.70 21.93 -8.44
CA GLU A 526 -3.59 21.57 -9.56
C GLU A 526 -2.87 20.56 -10.47
N SER A 527 -3.60 19.53 -10.88
CA SER A 527 -3.08 18.50 -11.80
C SER A 527 -3.05 19.01 -13.25
N GLU A 528 -2.00 18.68 -14.00
CA GLU A 528 -1.87 19.02 -15.42
C GLU A 528 -2.36 17.90 -16.33
N TYR A 529 -2.20 16.65 -15.90
CA TYR A 529 -2.50 15.43 -16.66
C TYR A 529 -3.62 14.58 -16.02
N GLY A 530 -4.40 15.17 -15.13
CA GLY A 530 -5.45 14.49 -14.38
C GLY A 530 -6.57 15.41 -13.90
N SER A 531 -7.55 14.84 -13.19
CA SER A 531 -8.72 15.57 -12.69
C SER A 531 -8.70 15.82 -11.18
N GLY A 532 -7.86 15.07 -10.46
CA GLY A 532 -7.72 15.13 -9.02
C GLY A 532 -6.68 16.12 -8.50
N THR A 533 -6.51 16.11 -7.19
CA THR A 533 -5.49 16.90 -6.47
C THR A 533 -4.12 16.24 -6.56
N HIS A 534 -3.08 17.05 -6.73
CA HIS A 534 -1.69 16.61 -6.66
C HIS A 534 -1.08 17.11 -5.34
N PHE A 535 -0.84 16.20 -4.39
CA PHE A 535 -0.12 16.52 -3.16
C PHE A 535 1.40 16.42 -3.34
N ALA A 536 2.16 17.45 -2.95
CA ALA A 536 3.62 17.42 -2.98
C ALA A 536 4.23 18.06 -1.71
N ALA A 537 5.06 17.30 -1.00
CA ALA A 537 5.77 17.75 0.19
C ALA A 537 7.11 18.42 -0.17
N CYS A 538 7.09 19.47 -0.99
CA CYS A 538 8.29 20.22 -1.38
C CYS A 538 8.13 21.74 -1.26
N HIS A 539 9.06 22.43 -0.59
CA HIS A 539 9.05 23.90 -0.46
C HIS A 539 9.31 24.66 -1.76
N ARG A 540 9.60 23.97 -2.87
CA ARG A 540 9.67 24.59 -4.20
C ARG A 540 8.33 25.15 -4.67
N HIS A 541 7.22 24.77 -4.03
CA HIS A 541 5.86 25.25 -4.31
C HIS A 541 5.35 26.32 -3.33
N ARG A 542 6.23 26.85 -2.47
CA ARG A 542 5.89 27.89 -1.49
C ARG A 542 5.42 29.20 -2.14
#